data_AF-Q6J526-F1
#
_entry.id   AF-Q6J526-F1
#
_cell.length_a   1.000
_cell.length_b   1.000
_cell.length_c   1.000
_cell.angle_alpha   90.00
_cell.angle_beta   90.00
_cell.angle_gamma   90.00
#
_symmetry.space_group_name_H-M   'P 1'
#
loop_
_entity.id
_entity.type
_entity.pdbx_description
1 polymer ?
#
loop_
_entity_poly.entity_id
_entity_poly.type
_entity_poly.pdbx_seq_one_letter_code
_entity_poly.pdbx_strand_id
1 'polypeptide(L)'
;GKIQSNLGEWVPMQKDKISEKQIQLSMIATSKTTLDVILKAPKMTLYTLGVTFPCFLPMGCGTDLTPFDDNIVNKIHYLFSEVNAVQCSMVRDTLTTFNNRKYKTKMPLSCYQVLAQDCTIELKFMVLLKKDHASEENHINVKISDIDIDLYTEDNDVIVKVNGMEISNDNLPYQDPSGSIKIKRKGEGVSLYAPSHGLQEVYFDKESWKIKVVDWMKGQTCGLCGRADGEDRQEYRTPSGRLTKSSVSFAHSWVLPSESCRDESECLMTFESVKLEKQVIVDAEESKCYSVEPVLRCLPGCLPVRTTPITIGFHCLPVDSNLNRSEGLSSIYEKSVDLREKTEAHVACRCSEQCI
;
A
#
# COMPACT_ATOMS: atom_id res chain seq x y z
N GLY A 1 -1.26 77.51 7.91
CA GLY A 1 -0.55 77.87 6.66
C GLY A 1 -1.43 77.49 5.48
N LYS A 2 -1.29 78.06 4.27
CA LYS A 2 -0.06 78.18 3.44
C LYS A 2 0.58 76.80 3.14
N ILE A 3 0.85 76.41 1.89
CA ILE A 3 0.49 77.01 0.57
C ILE A 3 0.61 75.95 -0.56
N GLN A 4 0.13 76.29 -1.77
CA GLN A 4 0.36 75.70 -3.12
C GLN A 4 1.82 75.22 -3.41
N SER A 5 2.19 74.41 -4.42
CA SER A 5 1.55 73.79 -5.63
C SER A 5 2.41 72.54 -6.03
N ASN A 6 2.44 71.90 -7.22
CA ASN A 6 1.96 72.16 -8.60
C ASN A 6 1.82 70.85 -9.44
N LEU A 7 1.56 70.96 -10.76
CA LEU A 7 1.44 69.84 -11.72
C LEU A 7 2.69 69.59 -12.60
N GLY A 8 2.75 68.38 -13.16
CA GLY A 8 3.53 67.95 -14.35
C GLY A 8 3.68 66.42 -14.37
N GLU A 9 3.54 65.68 -15.47
CA GLU A 9 3.04 65.95 -16.84
C GLU A 9 2.60 64.60 -17.49
N TRP A 10 1.96 64.58 -18.67
CA TRP A 10 1.62 63.35 -19.43
C TRP A 10 2.81 62.98 -20.38
N VAL A 11 2.96 61.85 -21.10
CA VAL A 11 2.00 60.99 -21.86
C VAL A 11 2.49 59.48 -21.91
N PRO A 12 2.30 58.55 -22.92
CA PRO A 12 1.92 57.15 -22.60
C PRO A 12 2.84 56.01 -23.15
N MET A 13 2.32 54.76 -23.14
CA MET A 13 2.90 53.48 -23.64
C MET A 13 3.98 52.87 -22.72
N GLN A 14 4.23 51.55 -22.68
CA GLN A 14 3.75 50.40 -23.48
C GLN A 14 3.52 49.14 -22.58
N LYS A 15 3.08 48.01 -23.16
CA LYS A 15 3.15 46.66 -22.56
C LYS A 15 4.58 46.37 -22.03
N ASP A 16 4.82 45.57 -21.00
CA ASP A 16 4.45 44.14 -20.93
C ASP A 16 4.62 43.51 -19.51
N LYS A 17 4.50 42.16 -19.43
CA LYS A 17 4.90 41.25 -18.32
C LYS A 17 3.96 41.10 -17.09
N ILE A 18 3.12 40.07 -17.19
CA ILE A 18 2.88 38.98 -16.21
C ILE A 18 3.09 39.34 -14.71
N SER A 19 2.00 39.40 -13.95
CA SER A 19 2.04 39.42 -12.48
C SER A 19 2.27 38.00 -11.93
N GLU A 20 3.32 37.83 -11.13
CA GLU A 20 3.68 36.54 -10.52
C GLU A 20 2.78 36.20 -9.33
N LYS A 21 2.30 34.95 -9.28
CA LYS A 21 1.54 34.40 -8.15
C LYS A 21 2.49 34.09 -6.99
N GLN A 22 2.92 35.10 -6.27
CA GLN A 22 3.87 34.93 -5.16
C GLN A 22 3.35 33.94 -4.11
N ILE A 23 4.20 32.97 -3.77
CA ILE A 23 4.02 32.02 -2.67
C ILE A 23 4.99 32.45 -1.57
N GLN A 24 4.47 32.67 -0.36
CA GLN A 24 5.26 33.09 0.80
C GLN A 24 5.38 31.93 1.79
N LEU A 25 6.60 31.43 1.98
CA LEU A 25 6.94 30.57 3.11
C LEU A 25 7.36 31.43 4.31
N SER A 26 7.09 30.95 5.52
CA SER A 26 7.62 31.49 6.77
C SER A 26 7.98 30.35 7.71
N MET A 27 9.15 30.43 8.33
CA MET A 27 9.66 29.48 9.31
C MET A 27 9.97 30.25 10.59
N ILE A 28 9.30 29.89 11.69
CA ILE A 28 9.35 30.63 12.96
C ILE A 28 9.81 29.65 14.03
N ALA A 29 11.05 29.79 14.52
CA ALA A 29 11.54 28.97 15.63
C ALA A 29 10.82 29.38 16.93
N THR A 30 9.97 28.49 17.44
CA THR A 30 9.20 28.67 18.68
C THR A 30 9.92 28.13 19.91
N SER A 31 10.91 27.24 19.73
CA SER A 31 11.88 26.86 20.75
C SER A 31 13.23 26.49 20.12
N LYS A 32 14.23 26.10 20.92
CA LYS A 32 15.51 25.58 20.39
C LYS A 32 15.35 24.28 19.59
N THR A 33 14.26 23.53 19.78
CA THR A 33 13.95 22.27 19.08
C THR A 33 12.61 22.33 18.36
N THR A 34 11.91 23.47 18.36
CA THR A 34 10.52 23.56 17.88
C THR A 34 10.38 24.69 16.87
N LEU A 35 9.70 24.43 15.76
CA LEU A 35 9.54 25.38 14.66
C LEU A 35 8.15 25.30 14.04
N ASP A 36 7.59 26.45 13.72
CA ASP A 36 6.32 26.60 13.02
C ASP A 36 6.59 26.91 11.55
N VAL A 37 6.00 26.14 10.63
CA VAL A 37 6.14 26.33 9.17
C VAL A 37 4.79 26.77 8.60
N ILE A 38 4.77 27.87 7.85
CA ILE A 38 3.57 28.47 7.27
C ILE A 38 3.80 28.73 5.78
N LEU A 39 3.00 28.11 4.91
CA LEU A 39 3.03 28.29 3.46
C LEU A 39 1.75 29.00 3.00
N LYS A 40 1.89 30.25 2.56
CA LYS A 40 0.81 31.05 1.98
C LYS A 40 0.90 31.06 0.46
N ALA A 41 -0.19 30.72 -0.21
CA ALA A 41 -0.37 30.83 -1.65
C ALA A 41 -1.67 31.61 -1.96
N PRO A 42 -1.88 32.15 -3.18
CA PRO A 42 -3.00 33.06 -3.47
C PRO A 42 -4.43 32.52 -3.28
N LYS A 43 -4.60 31.23 -2.96
CA LYS A 43 -5.90 30.60 -2.66
C LYS A 43 -5.91 29.68 -1.42
N MET A 44 -4.78 29.53 -0.73
CA MET A 44 -4.68 28.64 0.45
C MET A 44 -3.57 29.10 1.40
N THR A 45 -3.73 28.85 2.69
CA THR A 45 -2.64 28.89 3.66
C THR A 45 -2.56 27.55 4.35
N LEU A 46 -1.42 26.87 4.21
CA LEU A 46 -1.11 25.63 4.91
C LEU A 46 -0.16 25.97 6.05
N TYR A 47 -0.28 25.30 7.19
CA TYR A 47 0.61 25.49 8.32
C TYR A 47 0.78 24.22 9.15
N THR A 48 1.95 24.05 9.73
CA THR A 48 2.21 23.06 10.78
C THR A 48 2.97 23.78 11.89
N LEU A 49 2.36 23.83 13.07
CA LEU A 49 2.93 24.46 14.26
C LEU A 49 3.55 23.37 15.14
N GLY A 50 4.57 23.70 15.92
CA GLY A 50 5.14 22.78 16.89
C GLY A 50 6.03 21.66 16.32
N VAL A 51 6.54 21.80 15.09
CA VAL A 51 7.40 20.77 14.45
C VAL A 51 8.65 20.61 15.31
N THR A 52 8.76 19.45 15.97
CA THR A 52 9.79 19.19 16.97
C THR A 52 10.93 18.38 16.37
N PHE A 53 12.09 19.00 16.27
CA PHE A 53 13.31 18.44 15.72
C PHE A 53 14.16 17.75 16.81
N PRO A 54 14.90 16.68 16.49
CA PRO A 54 15.80 15.99 17.42
C PRO A 54 17.12 16.76 17.70
N CYS A 55 17.28 17.99 17.18
CA CYS A 55 18.51 18.77 17.22
C CYS A 55 18.26 20.22 17.64
N PHE A 56 19.29 20.89 18.19
CA PHE A 56 19.21 22.29 18.59
C PHE A 56 19.45 23.26 17.42
N LEU A 57 18.43 24.02 17.04
CA LEU A 57 18.57 25.18 16.16
C LEU A 57 19.45 26.26 16.83
N PRO A 58 20.34 26.95 16.09
CA PRO A 58 20.51 26.94 14.64
C PRO A 58 21.68 26.07 14.13
N MET A 59 22.34 25.27 14.99
CA MET A 59 23.57 24.55 14.60
C MET A 59 23.28 23.15 14.05
N GLY A 60 23.38 23.03 12.72
CA GLY A 60 23.79 21.80 12.05
C GLY A 60 22.93 20.56 12.30
N CYS A 61 21.73 20.53 11.72
CA CYS A 61 21.17 19.22 11.37
C CYS A 61 21.99 18.65 10.19
N GLY A 62 22.32 17.36 10.23
CA GLY A 62 23.21 16.73 9.25
C GLY A 62 22.70 16.81 7.81
N THR A 63 23.62 16.86 6.84
CA THR A 63 23.37 17.08 5.40
C THR A 63 22.77 15.87 4.65
N ASP A 64 22.02 14.99 5.33
CA ASP A 64 21.52 13.71 4.82
C ASP A 64 20.03 13.43 5.17
N LEU A 65 19.28 14.49 5.50
CA LEU A 65 17.86 14.40 5.84
C LEU A 65 16.92 14.12 4.64
N THR A 66 17.38 14.28 3.41
CA THR A 66 16.53 14.23 2.21
C THR A 66 17.07 13.24 1.18
N PRO A 67 16.22 12.40 0.55
CA PRO A 67 16.67 11.56 -0.55
C PRO A 67 17.09 12.42 -1.75
N PHE A 68 16.41 13.54 -2.00
CA PHE A 68 16.64 14.40 -3.16
C PHE A 68 17.27 15.75 -2.77
N ASP A 69 18.21 16.21 -3.59
CA ASP A 69 18.88 17.52 -3.61
C ASP A 69 18.81 18.03 -5.08
N ASP A 70 18.95 19.31 -5.45
CA ASP A 70 19.54 20.45 -4.73
C ASP A 70 18.53 21.53 -4.26
N ASN A 71 17.23 21.39 -4.59
CA ASN A 71 16.27 22.48 -4.41
C ASN A 71 15.71 22.54 -2.97
N ILE A 72 15.92 23.69 -2.30
CA ILE A 72 15.35 24.04 -0.99
C ILE A 72 13.83 23.78 -0.92
N VAL A 73 13.07 24.10 -1.98
CA VAL A 73 11.62 23.87 -2.05
C VAL A 73 11.29 22.38 -1.96
N ASN A 74 12.06 21.53 -2.64
CA ASN A 74 11.87 20.08 -2.62
C ASN A 74 12.21 19.50 -1.23
N LYS A 75 13.25 20.04 -0.57
CA LYS A 75 13.59 19.65 0.82
C LYS A 75 12.47 19.97 1.80
N ILE A 76 11.90 21.17 1.70
CA ILE A 76 10.77 21.60 2.53
C ILE A 76 9.52 20.74 2.25
N HIS A 77 9.23 20.46 0.97
CA HIS A 77 8.11 19.61 0.59
C HIS A 77 8.27 18.16 1.10
N TYR A 78 9.49 17.62 1.09
CA TYR A 78 9.80 16.31 1.66
C TYR A 78 9.67 16.28 3.19
N LEU A 79 10.12 17.32 3.89
CA LEU A 79 9.97 17.43 5.35
C LEU A 79 8.49 17.53 5.75
N PHE A 80 7.69 18.28 5.00
CA PHE A 80 6.22 18.31 5.18
C PHE A 80 5.57 16.96 4.89
N SER A 81 5.99 16.22 3.85
CA SER A 81 5.40 14.92 3.53
C SER A 81 5.79 13.83 4.52
N GLU A 82 7.02 13.82 5.04
CA GLU A 82 7.47 12.89 6.10
C GLU A 82 6.69 13.09 7.41
N VAL A 83 6.52 14.34 7.86
CA VAL A 83 5.81 14.66 9.12
C VAL A 83 4.33 14.27 9.08
N ASN A 84 3.69 14.35 7.91
CA ASN A 84 2.28 14.01 7.73
C ASN A 84 2.08 12.57 7.17
N ALA A 85 3.16 11.83 6.92
CA ALA A 85 3.09 10.48 6.37
C ALA A 85 2.39 9.51 7.32
N VAL A 86 1.69 8.55 6.73
CA VAL A 86 0.98 7.49 7.45
C VAL A 86 1.63 6.15 7.16
N GLN A 87 1.89 5.38 8.22
CA GLN A 87 2.72 4.19 8.17
C GLN A 87 1.90 2.92 8.36
N CYS A 88 2.00 2.01 7.39
CA CYS A 88 1.67 0.61 7.53
C CYS A 88 2.94 -0.19 7.83
N SER A 89 2.87 -1.27 8.60
CA SER A 89 4.03 -2.11 8.87
C SER A 89 3.68 -3.54 9.26
N MET A 90 4.58 -4.47 8.97
CA MET A 90 4.55 -5.83 9.49
C MET A 90 5.70 -6.02 10.47
N VAL A 91 5.42 -6.62 11.62
CA VAL A 91 6.43 -7.14 12.54
C VAL A 91 6.06 -8.59 12.81
N ARG A 92 6.91 -9.52 12.33
CA ARG A 92 6.65 -10.98 12.35
C ARG A 92 5.31 -11.29 11.66
N ASP A 93 4.35 -11.87 12.37
CA ASP A 93 3.02 -12.26 11.85
C ASP A 93 1.93 -11.16 12.00
N THR A 94 2.27 -9.97 12.51
CA THR A 94 1.28 -8.92 12.88
C THR A 94 1.41 -7.69 11.99
N LEU A 95 0.39 -7.43 11.18
CA LEU A 95 0.27 -6.25 10.33
C LEU A 95 -0.44 -5.14 11.11
N THR A 96 0.10 -3.92 10.98
CA THR A 96 -0.49 -2.64 11.43
C THR A 96 -0.82 -1.82 10.20
N THR A 97 -2.08 -1.45 9.99
CA THR A 97 -2.51 -0.68 8.82
C THR A 97 -2.23 0.82 8.96
N PHE A 98 -2.44 1.60 7.89
CA PHE A 98 -2.31 3.06 7.93
C PHE A 98 -3.25 3.71 8.96
N ASN A 99 -4.44 3.13 9.19
CA ASN A 99 -5.39 3.56 10.23
C ASN A 99 -5.04 2.99 11.63
N ASN A 100 -3.80 2.50 11.84
CA ASN A 100 -3.28 1.87 13.07
C ASN A 100 -3.96 0.56 13.52
N ARG A 101 -4.87 -0.01 12.72
CA ARG A 101 -5.56 -1.26 13.07
C ARG A 101 -4.59 -2.44 12.98
N LYS A 102 -4.56 -3.28 14.02
CA LYS A 102 -3.63 -4.42 14.12
C LYS A 102 -4.34 -5.75 13.96
N TYR A 103 -3.79 -6.63 13.14
CA TYR A 103 -4.29 -7.99 12.99
C TYR A 103 -3.18 -9.00 12.65
N LYS A 104 -3.45 -10.27 12.95
CA LYS A 104 -2.61 -11.38 12.49
C LYS A 104 -3.16 -11.93 11.19
N THR A 105 -2.25 -12.31 10.31
CA THR A 105 -2.54 -12.87 8.98
C THR A 105 -1.74 -14.16 8.77
N LYS A 106 -2.22 -15.02 7.87
CA LYS A 106 -1.52 -16.22 7.41
C LYS A 106 -1.42 -16.16 5.89
N MET A 107 -0.32 -15.56 5.43
CA MET A 107 0.00 -15.41 4.02
C MET A 107 0.14 -16.80 3.37
N PRO A 108 -0.29 -16.97 2.11
CA PRO A 108 0.10 -18.14 1.32
C PRO A 108 1.61 -18.11 1.01
N LEU A 109 2.19 -19.27 0.71
CA LEU A 109 3.50 -19.37 0.09
C LEU A 109 3.40 -19.15 -1.44
N SER A 110 4.48 -18.65 -2.02
CA SER A 110 4.67 -18.30 -3.45
C SER A 110 3.76 -17.21 -4.04
N CYS A 111 2.52 -17.09 -3.62
CA CYS A 111 1.58 -16.10 -4.17
C CYS A 111 1.81 -14.69 -3.60
N TYR A 112 1.85 -13.69 -4.47
CA TYR A 112 1.91 -12.28 -4.08
C TYR A 112 0.60 -11.80 -3.41
N GLN A 113 0.73 -10.85 -2.49
CA GLN A 113 -0.38 -10.10 -1.88
C GLN A 113 -0.16 -8.60 -2.00
N VAL A 114 -1.22 -7.86 -2.33
CA VAL A 114 -1.17 -6.39 -2.42
C VAL A 114 -1.09 -5.77 -1.02
N LEU A 115 0.08 -5.28 -0.62
CA LEU A 115 0.25 -4.56 0.64
C LEU A 115 -0.42 -3.18 0.54
N ALA A 116 -0.02 -2.38 -0.45
CA ALA A 116 -0.59 -1.08 -0.75
C ALA A 116 -0.37 -0.75 -2.23
N GLN A 117 -1.39 -0.24 -2.88
CA GLN A 117 -1.29 0.32 -4.24
C GLN A 117 -2.07 1.63 -4.32
N ASP A 118 -1.75 2.46 -5.31
CA ASP A 118 -2.62 3.56 -5.75
C ASP A 118 -3.89 2.97 -6.38
N CYS A 119 -5.06 3.38 -5.91
CA CYS A 119 -6.37 2.92 -6.39
C CYS A 119 -7.20 4.06 -7.03
N THR A 120 -6.51 5.12 -7.48
CA THR A 120 -7.03 6.09 -8.45
C THR A 120 -6.92 5.55 -9.89
N ILE A 121 -7.29 6.38 -10.87
CA ILE A 121 -7.07 6.09 -12.30
C ILE A 121 -5.59 6.22 -12.74
N GLU A 122 -4.70 6.74 -11.88
CA GLU A 122 -3.31 7.00 -12.24
C GLU A 122 -2.36 5.82 -11.91
N LEU A 123 -2.78 4.91 -11.01
CA LEU A 123 -2.08 3.66 -10.67
C LEU A 123 -0.56 3.82 -10.43
N LYS A 124 -0.16 4.92 -9.77
CA LYS A 124 1.24 5.39 -9.65
C LYS A 124 2.21 4.38 -9.03
N PHE A 125 1.72 3.49 -8.17
CA PHE A 125 2.53 2.45 -7.55
C PHE A 125 1.71 1.22 -7.14
N MET A 126 2.40 0.08 -7.03
CA MET A 126 1.91 -1.14 -6.39
C MET A 126 3.03 -1.75 -5.55
N VAL A 127 2.77 -2.01 -4.27
CA VAL A 127 3.67 -2.74 -3.35
C VAL A 127 3.08 -4.11 -3.05
N LEU A 128 3.79 -5.15 -3.47
CA LEU A 128 3.43 -6.55 -3.30
C LEU A 128 4.32 -7.21 -2.25
N LEU A 129 3.80 -8.27 -1.61
CA LEU A 129 4.56 -9.17 -0.75
C LEU A 129 4.29 -10.62 -1.14
N LYS A 130 5.35 -11.36 -1.44
CA LYS A 130 5.39 -12.82 -1.57
C LYS A 130 6.10 -13.39 -0.34
N LYS A 131 5.75 -14.61 0.05
CA LYS A 131 6.63 -15.46 0.87
C LYS A 131 7.27 -16.52 -0.03
N ASP A 132 8.58 -16.67 0.09
CA ASP A 132 9.29 -17.73 -0.61
C ASP A 132 8.80 -19.13 -0.15
N HIS A 133 8.89 -20.12 -1.05
CA HIS A 133 8.45 -21.49 -0.79
C HIS A 133 9.41 -22.28 0.12
N ALA A 134 10.72 -22.02 0.01
CA ALA A 134 11.75 -22.83 0.68
C ALA A 134 12.19 -22.26 2.03
N SER A 135 12.34 -20.93 2.13
CA SER A 135 12.79 -20.20 3.32
C SER A 135 11.64 -19.64 4.16
N GLU A 136 10.44 -19.49 3.58
CA GLU A 136 9.34 -18.67 4.11
C GLU A 136 9.72 -17.21 4.41
N GLU A 137 10.86 -16.70 3.93
CA GLU A 137 11.24 -15.29 4.09
C GLU A 137 10.40 -14.38 3.18
N ASN A 138 10.43 -13.08 3.47
CA ASN A 138 9.60 -12.08 2.80
C ASN A 138 10.31 -11.55 1.54
N HIS A 139 9.59 -11.51 0.42
CA HIS A 139 10.03 -10.87 -0.82
C HIS A 139 9.03 -9.76 -1.16
N ILE A 140 9.48 -8.50 -1.12
CA ILE A 140 8.69 -7.34 -1.55
C ILE A 140 9.04 -7.01 -2.99
N ASN A 141 8.02 -6.87 -3.83
CA ASN A 141 8.16 -6.32 -5.18
C ASN A 141 7.41 -4.98 -5.23
N VAL A 142 8.05 -3.94 -5.75
CA VAL A 142 7.49 -2.59 -5.88
C VAL A 142 7.51 -2.16 -7.33
N LYS A 143 6.33 -1.88 -7.89
CA LYS A 143 6.15 -1.40 -9.27
C LYS A 143 5.82 0.09 -9.25
N ILE A 144 6.58 0.90 -9.98
CA ILE A 144 6.44 2.37 -10.08
C ILE A 144 6.67 2.76 -11.54
N SER A 145 5.61 3.15 -12.27
CA SER A 145 5.68 3.41 -13.71
C SER A 145 6.27 2.22 -14.49
N ASP A 146 7.43 2.38 -15.14
CA ASP A 146 8.20 1.35 -15.86
C ASP A 146 9.36 0.76 -15.03
N ILE A 147 9.43 1.09 -13.73
CA ILE A 147 10.45 0.60 -12.80
C ILE A 147 9.86 -0.50 -11.91
N ASP A 148 10.57 -1.63 -11.87
CA ASP A 148 10.29 -2.79 -11.04
C ASP A 148 11.43 -2.97 -10.02
N ILE A 149 11.12 -3.04 -8.73
CA ILE A 149 12.11 -3.13 -7.65
C ILE A 149 11.82 -4.34 -6.76
N ASP A 150 12.74 -5.29 -6.70
CA ASP A 150 12.71 -6.42 -5.76
C ASP A 150 13.58 -6.13 -4.53
N LEU A 151 13.01 -6.38 -3.35
CA LEU A 151 13.66 -6.33 -2.05
C LEU A 151 13.42 -7.68 -1.34
N TYR A 152 14.48 -8.44 -1.11
CA TYR A 152 14.42 -9.76 -0.46
C TYR A 152 15.71 -10.05 0.31
N THR A 153 15.74 -11.14 1.08
CA THR A 153 16.96 -11.60 1.78
C THR A 153 17.56 -12.85 1.14
N GLU A 154 18.89 -12.88 1.04
CA GLU A 154 19.68 -14.00 0.52
C GLU A 154 20.97 -14.09 1.36
N ASP A 155 21.35 -15.29 1.80
CA ASP A 155 22.51 -15.54 2.70
C ASP A 155 22.65 -14.57 3.90
N ASN A 156 21.50 -14.11 4.43
CA ASN A 156 21.33 -13.13 5.53
C ASN A 156 21.64 -11.66 5.20
N ASP A 157 22.00 -11.32 3.96
CA ASP A 157 22.05 -9.94 3.46
C ASP A 157 20.74 -9.54 2.77
N VAL A 158 20.46 -8.23 2.70
CA VAL A 158 19.34 -7.68 1.92
C VAL A 158 19.79 -7.42 0.49
N ILE A 159 19.13 -8.08 -0.46
CA ILE A 159 19.36 -7.93 -1.90
C ILE A 159 18.37 -6.90 -2.46
N VAL A 160 18.86 -6.08 -3.39
CA VAL A 160 18.09 -5.07 -4.12
C VAL A 160 18.27 -5.32 -5.62
N LYS A 161 17.17 -5.55 -6.35
CA LYS A 161 17.18 -5.57 -7.82
C LYS A 161 16.28 -4.46 -8.36
N VAL A 162 16.72 -3.81 -9.43
CA VAL A 162 15.96 -2.78 -10.16
C VAL A 162 15.94 -3.18 -11.63
N ASN A 163 14.74 -3.40 -12.18
CA ASN A 163 14.52 -3.95 -13.52
C ASN A 163 15.33 -5.24 -13.77
N GLY A 164 15.34 -6.13 -12.78
CA GLY A 164 16.10 -7.39 -12.78
C GLY A 164 17.62 -7.26 -12.55
N MET A 165 18.19 -6.06 -12.62
CA MET A 165 19.62 -5.83 -12.38
C MET A 165 19.90 -5.62 -10.89
N GLU A 166 20.88 -6.35 -10.36
CA GLU A 166 21.26 -6.27 -8.95
C GLU A 166 22.09 -5.03 -8.62
N ILE A 167 21.67 -4.32 -7.58
CA ILE A 167 22.34 -3.14 -7.07
C ILE A 167 23.20 -3.57 -5.89
N SER A 168 24.49 -3.79 -6.13
CA SER A 168 25.48 -4.07 -5.08
C SER A 168 25.37 -3.07 -3.93
N ASN A 169 25.57 -3.55 -2.70
CA ASN A 169 25.53 -2.75 -1.49
C ASN A 169 26.53 -1.57 -1.50
N ASP A 170 27.65 -1.67 -2.22
CA ASP A 170 28.63 -0.59 -2.41
C ASP A 170 28.14 0.51 -3.37
N ASN A 171 27.14 0.20 -4.21
CA ASN A 171 26.52 1.13 -5.15
C ASN A 171 25.29 1.85 -4.55
N LEU A 172 25.02 1.69 -3.26
CA LEU A 172 24.00 2.44 -2.54
C LEU A 172 24.61 3.72 -1.93
N PRO A 173 23.98 4.90 -2.07
CA PRO A 173 22.61 5.12 -2.53
C PRO A 173 22.44 5.09 -4.06
N TYR A 174 21.50 4.27 -4.53
CA TYR A 174 21.08 4.23 -5.93
C TYR A 174 19.99 5.26 -6.22
N GLN A 175 20.02 5.87 -7.39
CA GLN A 175 18.98 6.77 -7.92
C GLN A 175 18.81 6.45 -9.41
N ASP A 176 17.57 6.41 -9.90
CA ASP A 176 17.28 6.09 -11.29
C ASP A 176 17.62 7.28 -12.24
N PRO A 177 17.74 7.06 -13.56
CA PRO A 177 18.11 8.12 -14.51
C PRO A 177 17.15 9.33 -14.58
N SER A 178 15.89 9.19 -14.16
CA SER A 178 14.93 10.30 -14.08
C SER A 178 14.91 10.99 -12.71
N GLY A 179 15.55 10.40 -11.69
CA GLY A 179 15.50 10.86 -10.30
C GLY A 179 14.11 10.75 -9.66
N SER A 180 13.28 9.83 -10.15
CA SER A 180 11.94 9.54 -9.64
C SER A 180 11.97 8.72 -8.34
N ILE A 181 12.97 7.86 -8.20
CA ILE A 181 13.19 6.98 -7.05
C ILE A 181 14.60 7.13 -6.48
N LYS A 182 14.77 6.82 -5.20
CA LYS A 182 16.08 6.63 -4.57
C LYS A 182 16.05 5.46 -3.58
N ILE A 183 17.08 4.63 -3.57
CA ILE A 183 17.26 3.53 -2.63
C ILE A 183 18.51 3.81 -1.79
N LYS A 184 18.42 3.76 -0.46
CA LYS A 184 19.59 3.85 0.43
C LYS A 184 19.53 2.87 1.61
N ARG A 185 20.69 2.44 2.11
CA ARG A 185 20.81 1.68 3.38
C ARG A 185 20.29 2.53 4.56
N LYS A 186 19.64 1.88 5.53
CA LYS A 186 19.03 2.51 6.71
C LYS A 186 19.00 1.50 7.86
N GLY A 187 19.97 1.54 8.77
CA GLY A 187 20.15 0.47 9.77
C GLY A 187 20.47 -0.86 9.09
N GLU A 188 19.92 -1.96 9.61
CA GLU A 188 20.11 -3.34 9.09
C GLU A 188 19.33 -3.64 7.79
N GLY A 189 18.83 -2.63 7.10
CA GLY A 189 17.95 -2.77 5.95
C GLY A 189 18.08 -1.63 4.94
N VAL A 190 17.14 -1.58 3.99
CA VAL A 190 17.12 -0.61 2.89
C VAL A 190 15.83 0.21 2.90
N SER A 191 15.86 1.38 2.26
CA SER A 191 14.70 2.25 2.07
C SER A 191 14.64 2.80 0.66
N LEU A 192 13.55 2.48 -0.03
CA LEU A 192 13.14 3.05 -1.30
C LEU A 192 12.25 4.28 -1.04
N TYR A 193 12.54 5.38 -1.73
CA TYR A 193 11.82 6.66 -1.64
C TYR A 193 11.30 7.03 -3.03
N ALA A 194 9.99 7.26 -3.16
CA ALA A 194 9.36 7.72 -4.41
C ALA A 194 8.17 8.68 -4.13
N PRO A 195 8.40 9.80 -3.41
CA PRO A 195 7.32 10.67 -2.91
C PRO A 195 6.57 11.41 -4.03
N SER A 196 7.15 11.52 -5.22
CA SER A 196 6.50 11.98 -6.46
C SER A 196 5.40 11.03 -6.95
N HIS A 197 5.55 9.73 -6.66
CA HIS A 197 4.60 8.67 -7.01
C HIS A 197 3.66 8.30 -5.85
N GLY A 198 3.87 8.84 -4.65
CA GLY A 198 3.00 8.65 -3.48
C GLY A 198 3.64 7.83 -2.35
N LEU A 199 4.73 7.11 -2.62
CA LEU A 199 5.47 6.34 -1.64
C LEU A 199 6.51 7.22 -0.94
N GLN A 200 6.21 7.64 0.29
CA GLN A 200 7.16 8.41 1.11
C GLN A 200 8.37 7.55 1.48
N GLU A 201 8.16 6.30 1.87
CA GLU A 201 9.24 5.35 2.24
C GLU A 201 8.71 3.91 2.15
N VAL A 202 9.38 3.03 1.41
CA VAL A 202 9.25 1.56 1.54
C VAL A 202 10.55 1.05 2.16
N TYR A 203 10.48 0.64 3.42
CA TYR A 203 11.58 0.10 4.19
C TYR A 203 11.45 -1.41 4.33
N PHE A 204 12.55 -2.13 4.16
CA PHE A 204 12.64 -3.59 4.28
C PHE A 204 13.89 -4.00 5.06
N ASP A 205 13.72 -4.85 6.06
CA ASP A 205 14.75 -5.63 6.74
C ASP A 205 14.28 -7.09 6.94
N LYS A 206 15.15 -7.94 7.48
CA LYS A 206 14.88 -9.37 7.67
C LYS A 206 13.68 -9.70 8.60
N GLU A 207 13.39 -8.87 9.61
CA GLU A 207 12.30 -9.10 10.58
C GLU A 207 11.02 -8.30 10.28
N SER A 208 11.13 -7.20 9.53
CA SER A 208 10.09 -6.18 9.40
C SER A 208 10.11 -5.44 8.07
N TRP A 209 8.93 -4.99 7.65
CA TRP A 209 8.79 -3.99 6.59
C TRP A 209 7.87 -2.86 7.03
N LYS A 210 8.05 -1.69 6.42
CA LYS A 210 7.28 -0.47 6.72
C LYS A 210 7.00 0.25 5.40
N ILE A 211 5.74 0.55 5.13
CA ILE A 211 5.31 1.39 4.00
C ILE A 211 4.78 2.69 4.57
N LYS A 212 5.32 3.82 4.13
CA LYS A 212 4.77 5.14 4.36
C LYS A 212 4.25 5.70 3.04
N VAL A 213 3.02 6.22 3.05
CA VAL A 213 2.50 7.03 1.95
C VAL A 213 2.46 8.51 2.34
N VAL A 214 2.67 9.36 1.35
CA VAL A 214 2.60 10.82 1.48
C VAL A 214 1.18 11.28 1.84
N ASP A 215 1.07 12.48 2.42
CA ASP A 215 -0.22 13.05 2.85
C ASP A 215 -1.30 13.05 1.75
N TRP A 216 -0.92 13.39 0.51
CA TRP A 216 -1.87 13.45 -0.61
C TRP A 216 -2.37 12.09 -1.13
N MET A 217 -1.82 10.96 -0.65
CA MET A 217 -2.34 9.61 -0.95
C MET A 217 -3.40 9.12 0.05
N LYS A 218 -3.70 9.89 1.10
CA LYS A 218 -4.74 9.53 2.09
C LYS A 218 -6.11 9.37 1.42
N GLY A 219 -6.81 8.29 1.75
CA GLY A 219 -8.07 7.87 1.14
C GLY A 219 -7.96 7.26 -0.27
N GLN A 220 -6.79 7.28 -0.89
CA GLN A 220 -6.58 6.85 -2.29
C GLN A 220 -5.84 5.51 -2.42
N THR A 221 -5.26 5.00 -1.33
CA THR A 221 -4.67 3.66 -1.32
C THR A 221 -5.70 2.55 -1.18
N CYS A 222 -5.36 1.34 -1.60
CA CYS A 222 -6.02 0.10 -1.18
C CYS A 222 -5.03 -1.08 -1.16
N GLY A 223 -5.42 -2.20 -0.56
CA GLY A 223 -4.53 -3.30 -0.16
C GLY A 223 -4.64 -3.65 1.33
N LEU A 224 -3.79 -4.56 1.80
CA LEU A 224 -3.73 -4.99 3.21
C LEU A 224 -3.48 -3.84 4.20
N CYS A 225 -2.76 -2.80 3.76
CA CYS A 225 -2.48 -1.61 4.56
C CYS A 225 -3.66 -0.63 4.71
N GLY A 226 -4.79 -0.90 4.05
CA GLY A 226 -5.99 -0.07 4.14
C GLY A 226 -5.93 1.21 3.29
N ARG A 227 -6.85 2.13 3.57
CA ARG A 227 -7.09 3.35 2.77
C ARG A 227 -6.43 4.62 3.30
N ALA A 228 -5.92 4.59 4.53
CA ALA A 228 -5.37 5.78 5.21
C ALA A 228 -6.35 6.98 5.30
N ASP A 229 -7.66 6.69 5.37
CA ASP A 229 -8.76 7.66 5.48
C ASP A 229 -9.18 7.97 6.93
N GLY A 230 -8.61 7.27 7.91
CA GLY A 230 -8.94 7.40 9.34
C GLY A 230 -10.16 6.59 9.80
N GLU A 231 -10.79 5.80 8.92
CA GLU A 231 -11.97 4.98 9.24
C GLU A 231 -11.56 3.54 9.60
N ASP A 232 -11.27 3.34 10.89
CA ASP A 232 -10.78 2.05 11.40
C ASP A 232 -11.82 0.91 11.32
N ARG A 233 -13.12 1.23 11.20
CA ARG A 233 -14.20 0.22 11.22
C ARG A 233 -14.30 -0.53 9.90
N GLN A 234 -14.05 0.17 8.79
CA GLN A 234 -14.19 -0.33 7.43
C GLN A 234 -12.90 -0.93 6.85
N GLU A 235 -11.83 -1.01 7.65
CA GLU A 235 -10.50 -1.49 7.25
C GLU A 235 -10.49 -2.79 6.43
N TYR A 236 -11.36 -3.75 6.79
CA TYR A 236 -11.41 -5.07 6.17
C TYR A 236 -12.25 -5.08 4.88
N ARG A 237 -11.93 -4.16 3.96
CA ARG A 237 -12.59 -4.02 2.66
C ARG A 237 -11.85 -4.82 1.58
N THR A 238 -12.53 -5.81 1.00
CA THR A 238 -12.00 -6.64 -0.09
C THR A 238 -11.85 -5.82 -1.39
N PRO A 239 -11.11 -6.32 -2.41
CA PRO A 239 -11.07 -5.67 -3.73
C PRO A 239 -12.46 -5.48 -4.36
N SER A 240 -13.37 -6.44 -4.14
CA SER A 240 -14.79 -6.37 -4.53
C SER A 240 -15.63 -5.38 -3.70
N GLY A 241 -15.02 -4.64 -2.78
CA GLY A 241 -15.67 -3.59 -1.98
C GLY A 241 -16.55 -4.09 -0.83
N ARG A 242 -16.69 -5.41 -0.62
CA ARG A 242 -17.38 -6.00 0.54
C ARG A 242 -16.56 -5.78 1.81
N LEU A 243 -17.24 -5.50 2.92
CA LEU A 243 -16.64 -5.52 4.25
C LEU A 243 -16.76 -6.94 4.84
N THR A 244 -15.63 -7.59 5.14
CA THR A 244 -15.63 -8.87 5.88
C THR A 244 -15.36 -8.66 7.37
N LYS A 245 -15.82 -9.62 8.19
CA LYS A 245 -15.58 -9.65 9.64
C LYS A 245 -14.30 -10.42 10.00
N SER A 246 -13.69 -11.17 9.07
CA SER A 246 -12.47 -11.94 9.32
C SER A 246 -11.24 -11.25 8.75
N SER A 247 -10.23 -11.00 9.59
CA SER A 247 -8.94 -10.46 9.13
C SER A 247 -8.18 -11.41 8.21
N VAL A 248 -8.40 -12.72 8.34
CA VAL A 248 -7.74 -13.73 7.50
C VAL A 248 -8.41 -13.81 6.12
N SER A 249 -9.74 -13.79 6.05
CA SER A 249 -10.44 -13.71 4.75
C SER A 249 -10.20 -12.37 4.04
N PHE A 250 -10.14 -11.26 4.79
CA PHE A 250 -9.67 -9.97 4.27
C PHE A 250 -8.28 -10.12 3.66
N ALA A 251 -7.32 -10.68 4.39
CA ALA A 251 -5.96 -10.84 3.91
C ALA A 251 -5.85 -11.75 2.68
N HIS A 252 -6.62 -12.84 2.66
CA HIS A 252 -6.69 -13.76 1.51
C HIS A 252 -7.34 -13.13 0.29
N SER A 253 -8.29 -12.20 0.46
CA SER A 253 -8.94 -11.50 -0.67
C SER A 253 -8.01 -10.56 -1.44
N TRP A 254 -6.83 -10.22 -0.90
CA TRP A 254 -5.79 -9.41 -1.55
C TRP A 254 -4.62 -10.24 -2.10
N VAL A 255 -4.75 -11.58 -2.16
CA VAL A 255 -3.84 -12.45 -2.89
C VAL A 255 -4.05 -12.27 -4.40
N LEU A 256 -2.96 -12.24 -5.15
CA LEU A 256 -2.96 -12.40 -6.60
C LEU A 256 -2.93 -13.92 -6.88
N PRO A 257 -4.03 -14.53 -7.37
CA PRO A 257 -4.06 -15.94 -7.71
C PRO A 257 -3.32 -16.21 -9.03
N SER A 258 -2.96 -17.46 -9.26
CA SER A 258 -2.55 -17.95 -10.57
C SER A 258 -3.73 -18.59 -11.34
N GLU A 259 -3.60 -18.61 -12.66
CA GLU A 259 -4.44 -19.38 -13.58
C GLU A 259 -3.82 -20.73 -13.99
N SER A 260 -2.50 -20.93 -13.82
CA SER A 260 -1.76 -22.12 -14.29
C SER A 260 -0.54 -22.47 -13.44
N CYS A 261 -0.07 -23.72 -13.51
CA CYS A 261 1.15 -24.16 -12.83
C CYS A 261 2.46 -23.72 -13.53
N ARG A 262 2.38 -22.84 -14.52
CA ARG A 262 3.53 -22.26 -15.26
C ARG A 262 3.77 -20.79 -14.96
N ASP A 263 3.06 -20.25 -13.97
CA ASP A 263 3.15 -18.84 -13.57
C ASP A 263 4.53 -18.49 -12.97
N GLU A 264 5.09 -17.36 -13.40
CA GLU A 264 6.44 -16.92 -13.03
C GLU A 264 6.60 -16.56 -11.54
N SER A 265 5.50 -16.32 -10.81
CA SER A 265 5.55 -16.13 -9.35
C SER A 265 5.63 -17.45 -8.56
N GLU A 266 5.49 -18.60 -9.24
CA GLU A 266 5.30 -19.93 -8.65
C GLU A 266 4.02 -20.06 -7.80
N CYS A 267 3.04 -19.17 -7.97
CA CYS A 267 1.78 -19.26 -7.24
C CYS A 267 0.96 -20.48 -7.68
N LEU A 268 0.68 -21.39 -6.75
CA LEU A 268 -0.05 -22.65 -7.00
C LEU A 268 -1.51 -22.60 -6.50
N MET A 269 -2.09 -21.40 -6.38
CA MET A 269 -3.41 -21.17 -5.77
C MET A 269 -4.33 -20.31 -6.64
N THR A 270 -5.64 -20.57 -6.52
CA THR A 270 -6.71 -19.82 -7.16
C THR A 270 -7.88 -19.55 -6.20
N PHE A 271 -8.86 -18.75 -6.62
CA PHE A 271 -10.04 -18.41 -5.81
C PHE A 271 -11.27 -19.22 -6.24
N GLU A 272 -11.91 -19.89 -5.27
CA GLU A 272 -13.18 -20.57 -5.48
C GLU A 272 -14.28 -20.11 -4.51
N SER A 273 -15.53 -20.18 -4.96
CA SER A 273 -16.72 -20.12 -4.11
C SER A 273 -17.02 -21.54 -3.63
N VAL A 274 -16.94 -21.76 -2.32
CA VAL A 274 -17.01 -23.12 -1.73
C VAL A 274 -18.40 -23.42 -1.21
N LYS A 275 -18.86 -24.66 -1.45
CA LYS A 275 -20.12 -25.16 -0.87
C LYS A 275 -19.91 -25.51 0.61
N LEU A 276 -20.92 -25.23 1.43
CA LEU A 276 -21.02 -25.74 2.79
C LEU A 276 -21.60 -27.16 2.76
N GLU A 277 -20.84 -28.14 3.24
CA GLU A 277 -21.25 -29.56 3.25
C GLU A 277 -22.15 -29.95 4.42
N LYS A 278 -22.29 -29.06 5.41
CA LYS A 278 -23.26 -29.18 6.51
C LYS A 278 -24.67 -28.88 5.97
N GLN A 279 -25.65 -29.74 6.28
CA GLN A 279 -27.07 -29.44 6.04
C GLN A 279 -27.47 -28.17 6.80
N VAL A 280 -28.11 -27.23 6.10
CA VAL A 280 -28.64 -25.99 6.67
C VAL A 280 -30.13 -25.92 6.35
N ILE A 281 -30.91 -25.55 7.36
CA ILE A 281 -32.32 -25.19 7.19
C ILE A 281 -32.40 -23.67 7.33
N VAL A 282 -32.93 -23.00 6.30
CA VAL A 282 -33.20 -21.54 6.29
C VAL A 282 -34.69 -21.39 6.01
N ASP A 283 -35.38 -20.57 6.81
CA ASP A 283 -36.84 -20.32 6.70
C ASP A 283 -37.70 -21.60 6.57
N ALA A 284 -37.28 -22.66 7.26
CA ALA A 284 -37.83 -24.02 7.28
C ALA A 284 -37.61 -24.88 6.02
N GLU A 285 -36.83 -24.44 5.03
CA GLU A 285 -36.45 -25.21 3.84
C GLU A 285 -34.99 -25.72 3.90
N GLU A 286 -34.73 -26.94 3.41
CA GLU A 286 -33.36 -27.43 3.23
C GLU A 286 -32.64 -26.60 2.16
N SER A 287 -31.45 -26.10 2.51
CA SER A 287 -30.69 -25.14 1.70
C SER A 287 -29.26 -25.60 1.40
N LYS A 288 -28.82 -25.33 0.17
CA LYS A 288 -27.42 -25.40 -0.28
C LYS A 288 -26.79 -24.02 -0.10
N CYS A 289 -25.69 -23.92 0.63
CA CYS A 289 -25.03 -22.64 0.90
C CYS A 289 -23.65 -22.56 0.23
N TYR A 290 -23.33 -21.39 -0.35
CA TYR A 290 -22.10 -21.12 -1.11
C TYR A 290 -21.42 -19.84 -0.61
N SER A 291 -20.09 -19.78 -0.59
CA SER A 291 -19.38 -18.64 -0.01
C SER A 291 -19.41 -17.39 -0.90
N VAL A 292 -19.84 -16.25 -0.33
CA VAL A 292 -19.85 -14.93 -1.01
C VAL A 292 -18.54 -14.16 -0.81
N GLU A 293 -17.62 -14.72 -0.04
CA GLU A 293 -16.23 -14.31 0.06
C GLU A 293 -15.38 -15.41 -0.61
N PRO A 294 -14.42 -15.07 -1.49
CA PRO A 294 -13.60 -16.05 -2.19
C PRO A 294 -12.67 -16.80 -1.23
N VAL A 295 -12.41 -18.08 -1.52
CA VAL A 295 -11.55 -18.94 -0.69
C VAL A 295 -10.36 -19.42 -1.51
N LEU A 296 -9.15 -19.33 -0.95
CA LEU A 296 -7.95 -19.89 -1.55
C LEU A 296 -8.04 -21.41 -1.65
N ARG A 297 -7.91 -21.91 -2.86
CA ARG A 297 -7.78 -23.33 -3.20
C ARG A 297 -6.49 -23.55 -3.99
N CYS A 298 -6.04 -24.80 -4.08
CA CYS A 298 -4.89 -25.13 -4.93
C CYS A 298 -5.38 -25.27 -6.37
N LEU A 299 -4.50 -25.05 -7.34
CA LEU A 299 -4.81 -25.31 -8.75
C LEU A 299 -5.21 -26.79 -8.99
N PRO A 300 -6.02 -27.08 -10.03
CA PRO A 300 -6.34 -28.45 -10.43
C PRO A 300 -5.08 -29.29 -10.67
N GLY A 301 -5.04 -30.53 -10.15
CA GLY A 301 -3.84 -31.38 -10.20
C GLY A 301 -2.85 -31.15 -9.04
N CYS A 302 -3.18 -30.26 -8.09
CA CYS A 302 -2.42 -29.98 -6.88
C CYS A 302 -3.19 -30.31 -5.60
N LEU A 303 -2.45 -30.53 -4.51
CA LEU A 303 -2.98 -30.84 -3.19
C LEU A 303 -2.52 -29.81 -2.14
N PRO A 304 -3.37 -29.45 -1.16
CA PRO A 304 -2.94 -28.62 -0.04
C PRO A 304 -1.93 -29.36 0.83
N VAL A 305 -0.83 -28.70 1.17
CA VAL A 305 0.12 -29.17 2.20
C VAL A 305 -0.01 -28.37 3.51
N ARG A 306 -0.55 -27.15 3.45
CA ARG A 306 -0.98 -26.36 4.64
C ARG A 306 -2.31 -25.68 4.37
N THR A 307 -3.19 -25.70 5.37
CA THR A 307 -4.46 -24.96 5.38
C THR A 307 -4.55 -24.03 6.58
N THR A 308 -5.57 -23.17 6.62
CA THR A 308 -5.92 -22.40 7.82
C THR A 308 -7.44 -22.18 7.91
N PRO A 309 -8.05 -22.27 9.10
CA PRO A 309 -9.48 -22.04 9.28
C PRO A 309 -9.83 -20.55 9.14
N ILE A 310 -10.62 -20.23 8.12
CA ILE A 310 -11.22 -18.90 7.93
C ILE A 310 -12.70 -18.92 8.31
N THR A 311 -13.29 -17.74 8.52
CA THR A 311 -14.72 -17.59 8.86
C THR A 311 -15.35 -16.58 7.92
N ILE A 312 -16.20 -17.06 7.03
CA ILE A 312 -16.68 -16.31 5.85
C ILE A 312 -18.21 -16.30 5.78
N GLY A 313 -18.75 -15.37 5.02
CA GLY A 313 -20.16 -15.33 4.68
C GLY A 313 -20.54 -16.36 3.64
N PHE A 314 -21.68 -17.01 3.85
CA PHE A 314 -22.35 -17.86 2.87
C PHE A 314 -23.72 -17.28 2.52
N HIS A 315 -24.11 -17.45 1.26
CA HIS A 315 -25.47 -17.26 0.77
C HIS A 315 -26.11 -18.63 0.59
N CYS A 316 -27.35 -18.79 1.03
CA CYS A 316 -28.10 -20.04 1.04
C CYS A 316 -29.28 -19.98 0.07
N LEU A 317 -29.51 -21.07 -0.65
CA LEU A 317 -30.63 -21.23 -1.58
C LEU A 317 -31.31 -22.60 -1.38
N PRO A 318 -32.63 -22.72 -1.58
CA PRO A 318 -33.34 -23.99 -1.46
C PRO A 318 -32.71 -25.09 -2.33
N VAL A 319 -32.75 -26.34 -1.86
CA VAL A 319 -32.13 -27.50 -2.55
C VAL A 319 -32.56 -27.63 -4.01
N ASP A 320 -33.80 -27.29 -4.36
CA ASP A 320 -34.33 -27.42 -5.72
C ASP A 320 -34.03 -26.21 -6.64
N SER A 321 -33.29 -25.22 -6.14
CA SER A 321 -32.89 -24.05 -6.94
C SER A 321 -31.88 -24.40 -8.04
N ASN A 322 -32.28 -24.20 -9.30
CA ASN A 322 -31.42 -24.38 -10.46
C ASN A 322 -30.50 -23.16 -10.65
N LEU A 323 -29.41 -23.08 -9.90
CA LEU A 323 -28.28 -22.22 -10.26
C LEU A 323 -27.65 -22.75 -11.56
N ASN A 324 -27.84 -22.03 -12.67
CA ASN A 324 -26.99 -22.21 -13.86
C ASN A 324 -25.53 -22.06 -13.46
N ARG A 325 -24.75 -23.14 -13.57
CA ARG A 325 -23.40 -23.26 -12.96
C ARG A 325 -22.39 -22.21 -13.47
N SER A 326 -22.63 -21.60 -14.63
CA SER A 326 -21.83 -20.51 -15.20
C SER A 326 -22.25 -19.12 -14.71
N GLU A 327 -23.55 -18.82 -14.71
CA GLU A 327 -24.09 -17.46 -14.47
C GLU A 327 -24.45 -17.20 -12.99
N GLY A 328 -24.86 -18.25 -12.27
CA GLY A 328 -25.17 -18.15 -10.84
C GLY A 328 -23.91 -17.88 -10.00
N LEU A 329 -22.83 -18.60 -10.31
CA LEU A 329 -21.57 -18.56 -9.55
C LEU A 329 -20.72 -17.30 -9.83
N SER A 330 -20.83 -16.65 -10.98
CA SER A 330 -20.20 -15.34 -11.18
C SER A 330 -20.85 -14.27 -10.30
N SER A 331 -22.18 -14.33 -10.13
CA SER A 331 -22.94 -13.41 -9.25
C SER A 331 -22.87 -13.75 -7.76
N ILE A 332 -22.27 -14.88 -7.34
CA ILE A 332 -22.29 -15.30 -5.93
C ILE A 332 -21.57 -14.29 -5.02
N TYR A 333 -20.50 -13.69 -5.53
CA TYR A 333 -19.74 -12.65 -4.83
C TYR A 333 -20.49 -11.32 -4.69
N GLU A 334 -21.72 -11.18 -5.18
CA GLU A 334 -22.58 -10.00 -4.98
C GLU A 334 -23.71 -10.25 -3.97
N LYS A 335 -23.95 -11.49 -3.55
CA LYS A 335 -25.10 -11.85 -2.72
C LYS A 335 -24.95 -11.43 -1.24
N SER A 336 -26.06 -11.56 -0.52
CA SER A 336 -26.16 -11.37 0.93
C SER A 336 -25.32 -12.38 1.70
N VAL A 337 -25.09 -12.09 2.98
CA VAL A 337 -24.52 -13.05 3.94
C VAL A 337 -25.64 -13.49 4.85
N ASP A 338 -26.15 -14.70 4.63
CA ASP A 338 -27.30 -15.23 5.36
C ASP A 338 -26.82 -15.95 6.63
N LEU A 339 -25.65 -16.59 6.55
CA LEU A 339 -24.93 -17.15 7.70
C LEU A 339 -23.40 -16.97 7.58
N ARG A 340 -22.70 -17.15 8.70
CA ARG A 340 -21.23 -17.22 8.73
C ARG A 340 -20.78 -18.52 9.39
N GLU A 341 -19.93 -19.27 8.71
CA GLU A 341 -19.41 -20.55 9.14
C GLU A 341 -17.90 -20.64 8.91
N LYS A 342 -17.27 -21.66 9.50
CA LYS A 342 -15.84 -21.95 9.28
C LYS A 342 -15.62 -22.83 8.06
N THR A 343 -14.53 -22.55 7.34
CA THR A 343 -14.00 -23.43 6.29
C THR A 343 -12.48 -23.34 6.25
N GLU A 344 -11.81 -24.36 5.74
CA GLU A 344 -10.36 -24.33 5.51
C GLU A 344 -10.04 -23.59 4.22
N ALA A 345 -9.12 -22.63 4.27
CA ALA A 345 -8.46 -22.05 3.10
C ALA A 345 -7.07 -22.66 2.92
N HIS A 346 -6.61 -22.82 1.68
CA HIS A 346 -5.26 -23.34 1.40
C HIS A 346 -4.23 -22.20 1.53
N VAL A 347 -3.06 -22.50 2.11
CA VAL A 347 -1.96 -21.53 2.28
C VAL A 347 -0.58 -22.09 1.88
N ALA A 348 -0.49 -23.37 1.54
CA ALA A 348 0.59 -23.92 0.74
C ALA A 348 0.08 -25.13 -0.03
N CYS A 349 0.55 -25.30 -1.27
CA CYS A 349 0.09 -26.33 -2.21
C CYS A 349 1.29 -27.06 -2.81
N ARG A 350 1.10 -28.31 -3.20
CA ARG A 350 2.09 -29.08 -3.98
C ARG A 350 1.40 -29.75 -5.16
N CYS A 351 1.96 -29.58 -6.34
CA CYS A 351 1.41 -30.09 -7.59
C CYS A 351 2.04 -31.42 -8.00
N SER A 352 1.36 -32.12 -8.90
CA SER A 352 1.93 -33.21 -9.70
C SER A 352 2.40 -32.69 -11.06
N GLU A 353 3.18 -33.47 -11.80
CA GLU A 353 3.58 -33.17 -13.19
C GLU A 353 2.39 -33.06 -14.17
N GLN A 354 1.18 -33.36 -13.72
CA GLN A 354 -0.06 -33.25 -14.49
C GLN A 354 -0.78 -31.90 -14.31
N CYS A 355 -0.28 -31.01 -13.44
CA CYS A 355 -0.76 -29.63 -13.42
C CYS A 355 -0.21 -28.87 -14.65
N ILE A 356 -1.04 -28.01 -15.24
CA ILE A 356 -0.76 -27.30 -16.51
C ILE A 356 -0.67 -25.80 -16.28
#